data_AF-K9UGI7-F1
#
_entry.id   AF-K9UGI7-F1
#
_cell.length_a   1.000
_cell.length_b   1.000
_cell.length_c   1.000
_cell.angle_alpha   90.00
_cell.angle_beta   90.00
_cell.angle_gamma   90.00
#
_symmetry.space_group_name_H-M   'P 1'
#
loop_
_entity.id
_entity.type
_entity.pdbx_description
1 polymer ?
#
loop_
_entity_poly.entity_id
_entity_poly.type
_entity_poly.pdbx_seq_one_letter_code
_entity_poly.pdbx_strand_id
1 'polypeptide(L)'
;MTQLNSNDASIAPNPAKIARRGQDLYNRSIRAQVETRENLGKIIAIDLNTGNYEIDDNLLEATDRLQSQFPNAIIWAERIGFNAVYAVGGSLTKVDIS
;
A
#
# COMPACT_ATOMS: atom_id res chain seq x y z
N MET A 1 8.16 -11.21 -33.73
CA MET A 1 6.78 -10.90 -33.31
C MET A 1 6.32 -12.04 -32.42
N THR A 2 6.55 -11.94 -31.11
CA THR A 2 6.13 -12.98 -30.17
C THR A 2 4.64 -12.81 -29.95
N GLN A 3 3.85 -13.79 -30.36
CA GLN A 3 2.42 -13.86 -30.07
C GLN A 3 2.22 -13.82 -28.55
N LEU A 4 1.60 -12.76 -28.04
CA LEU A 4 1.15 -12.68 -26.66
C LEU A 4 0.11 -13.77 -26.46
N ASN A 5 0.42 -14.73 -25.60
CA ASN A 5 -0.44 -15.87 -25.31
C ASN A 5 -1.74 -15.33 -24.66
N SER A 6 -2.90 -15.74 -25.16
CA SER A 6 -4.23 -15.24 -24.73
C SER A 6 -4.56 -15.52 -23.25
N ASN A 7 -3.70 -16.26 -22.54
CA ASN A 7 -3.77 -16.49 -21.10
C ASN A 7 -3.29 -15.30 -20.24
N ASP A 8 -2.51 -14.37 -20.80
CA ASP A 8 -1.96 -13.23 -20.06
C ASP A 8 -3.03 -12.17 -19.74
N ALA A 9 -4.04 -12.03 -20.61
CA ALA A 9 -5.17 -11.12 -20.40
C ALA A 9 -6.10 -11.52 -19.23
N SER A 10 -5.95 -12.73 -18.67
CA SER A 10 -6.72 -13.23 -17.52
C SER A 10 -6.06 -12.96 -16.16
N ILE A 11 -4.85 -12.38 -16.15
CA ILE A 11 -4.05 -12.09 -14.95
C ILE A 11 -4.03 -10.57 -14.68
N ALA A 12 -5.12 -9.87 -15.01
CA ALA A 12 -5.28 -8.51 -14.49
C ALA A 12 -5.25 -8.57 -12.96
N PRO A 13 -4.44 -7.74 -12.27
CA PRO A 13 -4.37 -7.76 -10.82
C PRO A 13 -5.76 -7.52 -10.24
N ASN A 14 -6.32 -8.49 -9.51
CA ASN A 14 -7.63 -8.34 -8.89
C ASN A 14 -7.52 -7.33 -7.74
N PRO A 15 -8.17 -6.15 -7.83
CA PRO A 15 -7.97 -5.08 -6.84
C PRO A 15 -8.39 -5.48 -5.43
N ALA A 16 -9.46 -6.28 -5.29
CA ALA A 16 -9.93 -6.75 -3.99
C ALA A 16 -8.94 -7.74 -3.35
N LYS A 17 -8.30 -8.62 -4.15
CA LYS A 17 -7.26 -9.51 -3.65
C LYS A 17 -6.01 -8.74 -3.21
N ILE A 18 -5.62 -7.71 -3.96
CA ILE A 18 -4.51 -6.81 -3.60
C ILE A 18 -4.82 -6.09 -2.29
N ALA A 19 -5.99 -5.45 -2.19
CA ALA A 19 -6.39 -4.71 -1.00
C ALA A 19 -6.39 -5.60 0.25
N ARG A 20 -6.97 -6.80 0.16
CA ARG A 20 -6.97 -7.76 1.27
C ARG A 20 -5.56 -8.20 1.66
N ARG A 21 -4.72 -8.56 0.67
CA ARG A 21 -3.33 -9.00 0.93
C ARG A 21 -2.50 -7.89 1.58
N GLY A 22 -2.64 -6.65 1.11
CA GLY A 22 -1.94 -5.51 1.69
C GLY A 22 -2.36 -5.24 3.12
N GLN A 23 -3.67 -5.21 3.39
CA GLN A 23 -4.17 -5.03 4.74
C GLN A 23 -3.74 -6.15 5.69
N ASP A 24 -3.77 -7.41 5.24
CA ASP A 24 -3.30 -8.55 6.03
C ASP A 24 -1.79 -8.44 6.35
N LEU A 25 -0.97 -8.05 5.36
CA LEU A 25 0.46 -7.86 5.52
C LEU A 25 0.78 -6.72 6.49
N TYR A 26 0.13 -5.58 6.34
CA TYR A 26 0.30 -4.46 7.25
C TYR A 26 -0.03 -4.87 8.68
N ASN A 27 -1.24 -5.37 8.92
CA ASN A 27 -1.73 -5.70 10.25
C ASN A 27 -0.87 -6.75 10.97
N ARG A 28 -0.41 -7.78 10.24
CA ARG A 28 0.29 -8.91 10.86
C ARG A 28 1.78 -8.65 11.08
N SER A 29 2.42 -7.85 10.23
CA SER A 29 3.89 -7.82 10.17
C SER A 29 4.51 -6.44 10.28
N ILE A 30 3.82 -5.40 9.80
CA ILE A 30 4.42 -4.05 9.66
C ILE A 30 3.87 -3.10 10.72
N ARG A 31 2.58 -3.20 11.04
CA ARG A 31 1.82 -2.27 11.90
C ARG A 31 2.51 -1.98 13.24
N ALA A 32 2.94 -3.02 13.94
CA ALA A 32 3.60 -2.89 15.25
C ALA A 32 4.91 -2.08 15.21
N GLN A 33 5.53 -1.97 14.03
CA GLN A 33 6.80 -1.27 13.83
C GLN A 33 6.58 0.17 13.35
N VAL A 34 5.51 0.43 12.60
CA VAL A 34 5.30 1.70 11.90
C VAL A 34 4.26 2.61 12.52
N GLU A 35 3.35 2.11 13.38
CA GLU A 35 2.38 2.94 14.12
C GLU A 35 3.03 3.67 15.31
N THR A 36 4.12 4.38 15.04
CA THR A 36 4.81 5.24 16.01
C THR A 36 4.19 6.64 16.01
N ARG A 37 4.43 7.41 17.07
CA ARG A 37 3.97 8.80 17.19
C ARG A 37 4.39 9.67 15.99
N GLU A 38 5.58 9.43 15.44
CA GLU A 38 6.16 10.21 14.34
C GLU A 38 5.60 9.84 12.96
N ASN A 39 5.04 8.63 12.83
CA ASN A 39 4.50 8.10 11.58
C ASN A 39 2.98 8.16 11.51
N LEU A 40 2.28 8.29 12.64
CA LEU A 40 0.84 8.44 12.66
C LEU A 40 0.40 9.58 11.73
N GLY A 41 -0.52 9.27 10.81
CA GLY A 41 -1.02 10.21 9.81
C GLY A 41 -0.17 10.31 8.54
N LYS A 42 1.00 9.69 8.47
CA LYS A 42 1.78 9.57 7.22
C LYS A 42 1.22 8.47 6.32
N ILE A 43 1.59 8.52 5.05
CA ILE A 43 1.34 7.46 4.08
C ILE A 43 2.44 6.41 4.22
N ILE A 44 2.04 5.13 4.18
CA ILE A 44 2.96 4.02 3.92
C ILE A 44 2.61 3.40 2.56
N ALA A 45 3.62 3.18 1.72
CA ALA A 45 3.53 2.41 0.49
C ALA A 45 4.30 1.10 0.67
N ILE A 46 3.68 -0.04 0.38
CA ILE A 46 4.21 -1.38 0.65
C ILE A 46 4.24 -2.18 -0.64
N ASP A 47 5.39 -2.76 -0.98
CA ASP A 47 5.49 -3.76 -2.03
C ASP A 47 4.99 -5.11 -1.50
N LEU A 48 3.86 -5.58 -2.03
CA LEU A 48 3.27 -6.84 -1.60
C LEU A 48 4.12 -8.07 -1.92
N ASN A 49 5.07 -7.98 -2.85
CA ASN A 49 5.95 -9.09 -3.20
C ASN A 49 7.03 -9.33 -2.14
N THR A 50 7.56 -8.27 -1.56
CA THR A 50 8.73 -8.33 -0.67
C THR A 50 8.43 -7.93 0.78
N GLY A 51 7.39 -7.13 1.01
CA GLY A 51 7.12 -6.49 2.29
C GLY A 51 7.97 -5.25 2.56
N ASN A 52 8.83 -4.84 1.62
CA ASN A 52 9.54 -3.57 1.71
C ASN A 52 8.57 -2.41 1.60
N TYR A 53 8.85 -1.32 2.30
CA TYR A 53 7.95 -0.18 2.36
C TYR A 53 8.70 1.15 2.45
N GLU A 54 8.02 2.20 2.00
CA GLU A 54 8.42 3.60 2.13
C GLU A 54 7.33 4.35 2.90
N ILE A 55 7.74 5.34 3.71
CA ILE A 55 6.83 6.19 4.48
C ILE A 55 7.08 7.65 4.10
N ASP A 56 6.02 8.40 3.81
CA ASP A 56 6.08 9.81 3.46
C ASP A 56 4.76 10.54 3.79
N ASP A 57 4.77 11.86 3.81
CA ASP A 57 3.54 12.66 3.89
C ASP A 57 2.80 12.68 2.54
N ASN A 58 3.51 12.46 1.43
CA ASN A 58 3.00 12.45 0.07
C ASN A 58 2.98 11.03 -0.51
N LEU A 59 1.81 10.57 -0.94
CA LEU A 59 1.63 9.26 -1.56
C LEU A 59 2.54 9.06 -2.77
N LEU A 60 2.63 10.05 -3.66
CA LEU A 60 3.40 9.92 -4.90
C LEU A 60 4.90 9.76 -4.60
N GLU A 61 5.43 10.53 -3.65
CA GLU A 61 6.85 10.45 -3.25
C GLU A 61 7.17 9.08 -2.62
N ALA A 62 6.30 8.56 -1.75
CA ALA A 62 6.47 7.22 -1.17
C ALA A 62 6.47 6.13 -2.27
N THR A 63 5.52 6.20 -3.21
CA THR A 63 5.42 5.22 -4.29
C THR A 63 6.57 5.31 -5.28
N ASP A 64 7.00 6.52 -5.63
CA ASP A 64 8.08 6.75 -6.60
C ASP A 64 9.42 6.25 -6.06
N ARG A 65 9.73 6.50 -4.78
CA ARG A 65 10.93 5.94 -4.14
C ARG A 65 10.89 4.42 -4.06
N LEU A 66 9.73 3.86 -3.71
CA LEU A 66 9.57 2.40 -3.61
C LEU A 66 9.72 1.74 -4.98
N GLN A 67 9.08 2.31 -6.01
CA GLN A 67 9.13 1.78 -7.38
C GLN A 67 10.50 1.96 -8.02
N SER A 68 11.24 3.02 -7.68
CA SER A 68 12.62 3.22 -8.13
C SER A 68 13.56 2.11 -7.61
N GLN A 69 13.32 1.61 -6.40
CA GLN A 69 14.08 0.50 -5.81
C GLN A 69 13.56 -0.87 -6.27
N PHE A 70 12.23 -0.99 -6.46
CA PHE A 70 11.54 -2.23 -6.83
C PHE A 70 10.64 -2.00 -8.06
N PRO A 71 11.19 -2.03 -9.30
CA PRO A 71 10.46 -1.67 -10.51
C PRO A 71 9.19 -2.51 -10.80
N ASN A 72 9.14 -3.73 -10.26
CA ASN A 72 8.02 -4.67 -10.41
C ASN A 72 7.13 -4.76 -9.15
N ALA A 73 7.22 -3.77 -8.25
CA ALA A 73 6.43 -3.78 -7.01
C ALA A 73 4.93 -3.80 -7.30
N ILE A 74 4.20 -4.64 -6.57
CA ILE A 74 2.74 -4.54 -6.49
C ILE A 74 2.45 -3.69 -5.26
N ILE A 75 2.18 -2.41 -5.47
CA ILE A 75 2.09 -1.45 -4.37
C ILE A 75 0.67 -1.42 -3.80
N TRP A 76 0.59 -1.54 -2.48
CA TRP A 76 -0.58 -1.19 -1.69
C TRP A 76 -0.19 -0.09 -0.71
N ALA A 77 -1.08 0.87 -0.47
CA ALA A 77 -0.78 2.01 0.39
C ALA A 77 -1.95 2.34 1.33
N GLU A 78 -1.61 2.86 2.50
CA GLU A 78 -2.57 3.37 3.47
C GLU A 78 -2.04 4.59 4.23
N ARG A 79 -2.92 5.24 4.99
CA ARG A 79 -2.51 6.26 5.96
C ARG A 79 -2.48 5.64 7.36
N ILE A 80 -1.30 5.66 7.96
CA ILE A 80 -0.99 4.99 9.23
C ILE A 80 -1.92 5.50 10.33
N GLY A 81 -2.77 4.60 10.85
CA GLY A 81 -3.72 4.89 11.93
C GLY A 81 -5.05 5.52 11.50
N PHE A 82 -5.38 5.54 10.20
CA PHE A 82 -6.61 6.15 9.67
C PHE A 82 -7.39 5.19 8.79
N ASN A 83 -8.69 5.45 8.60
CA ASN A 83 -9.61 4.56 7.87
C ASN A 83 -9.52 4.69 6.34
N ALA A 84 -8.75 5.64 5.83
CA ALA A 84 -8.60 5.92 4.41
C ALA A 84 -7.26 6.59 4.12
N VAL A 85 -6.80 6.52 2.86
CA VAL A 85 -5.59 7.22 2.41
C VAL A 85 -5.85 8.73 2.29
N TYR A 86 -6.97 9.07 1.66
CA TYR A 86 -7.52 10.41 1.49
C TYR A 86 -9.04 10.36 1.61
N ALA A 87 -9.65 11.49 1.93
CA ALA A 87 -11.10 11.67 1.88
C ALA A 87 -11.44 12.72 0.80
N VAL A 88 -12.39 12.39 -0.07
CA VAL A 88 -12.95 13.32 -1.05
C VAL A 88 -14.40 13.58 -0.68
N GLY A 89 -14.73 14.80 -0.25
CA GLY A 89 -16.08 15.18 0.17
C GLY A 89 -16.57 14.56 1.49
N GLY A 90 -15.67 13.95 2.28
CA GLY A 90 -15.97 13.34 3.58
C GLY A 90 -14.85 13.55 4.60
N SER A 91 -14.91 12.85 5.73
CA SER A 91 -13.94 12.98 6.82
C SER A 91 -12.97 11.80 6.86
N LEU A 92 -11.69 12.14 7.01
CA LEU A 92 -10.63 11.20 7.37
C LEU A 92 -10.64 11.01 8.89
N THR A 93 -10.95 9.82 9.38
CA THR A 93 -11.06 9.55 10.83
C THR A 93 -9.92 8.67 11.29
N LYS A 94 -9.30 9.07 12.41
CA LYS A 94 -8.37 8.20 13.12
C LYS A 94 -9.14 6.97 13.58
N VAL A 95 -8.61 5.79 13.31
CA VAL A 95 -9.21 4.55 13.80
C VAL A 95 -8.73 4.38 15.23
N ASP A 96 -9.64 4.32 16.18
CA ASP A 96 -9.32 3.87 17.53
C ASP A 96 -9.13 2.37 17.46
N ILE A 97 -7.91 1.94 17.80
CA ILE A 97 -7.47 0.57 17.66
C ILE A 97 -7.08 0.12 19.06
N SER A 98 -8.03 -0.57 19.71
CA SER A 98 -7.89 -1.24 21.00
C SER A 98 -6.91 -2.40 20.94
#